data_AF-I3TL27-F1
#
_entry.id   AF-I3TL27-F1
#
_cell.length_a   1.000
_cell.length_b   1.000
_cell.length_c   1.000
_cell.angle_alpha   90.00
_cell.angle_beta   90.00
_cell.angle_gamma   90.00
#
_symmetry.space_group_name_H-M   'P 1'
#
loop_
_entity.id
_entity.type
_entity.pdbx_description
1 polymer ?
#
loop_
_entity_poly.entity_id
_entity_poly.type
_entity_poly.pdbx_seq_one_letter_code
_entity_poly.pdbx_strand_id
1 'polypeptide(L)'
;MAEDLEIRRRRLRYQSWYRGCKETDILFGKFADAWIDRFDADQLDAFEALLDESDVDLYNWLSGREPLPEDLADNPVMKMMMQFDVATAPDRGLAEGGLGGA
;
A
#
# COMPACT_ATOMS: atom_id res chain seq x y z
N MET A 1 -22.17 3.78 -1.02
CA MET A 1 -21.69 3.89 -2.43
C MET A 1 -20.58 4.90 -2.70
N ALA A 2 -20.28 5.83 -1.78
CA ALA A 2 -18.93 6.44 -1.66
C ALA A 2 -18.28 6.01 -0.34
N GLU A 3 -19.11 5.81 0.68
CA GLU A 3 -18.78 5.25 1.99
C GLU A 3 -18.00 3.92 1.89
N ASP A 4 -18.36 3.03 0.95
CA ASP A 4 -17.68 1.76 0.74
C ASP A 4 -16.21 1.93 0.30
N LEU A 5 -15.93 2.94 -0.53
CA LEU A 5 -14.57 3.23 -1.00
C LEU A 5 -13.74 3.84 0.13
N GLU A 6 -14.28 4.80 0.88
CA GLU A 6 -13.60 5.37 2.03
C GLU A 6 -13.29 4.33 3.12
N ILE A 7 -14.23 3.40 3.37
CA ILE A 7 -14.02 2.28 4.28
C ILE A 7 -12.91 1.36 3.76
N ARG A 8 -12.94 0.98 2.47
CA ARG A 8 -11.86 0.18 1.85
C ARG A 8 -10.51 0.86 1.95
N ARG A 9 -10.42 2.15 1.60
CA ARG A 9 -9.19 2.97 1.73
C ARG A 9 -8.66 2.94 3.15
N ARG A 10 -9.52 3.13 4.15
CA ARG A 10 -9.11 3.11 5.56
C ARG A 10 -8.63 1.72 6.00
N ARG A 11 -9.31 0.66 5.57
CA ARG A 11 -8.95 -0.73 5.85
C ARG A 11 -7.61 -1.11 5.22
N LEU A 12 -7.44 -0.82 3.92
CA LEU A 12 -6.22 -1.09 3.18
C LEU A 12 -5.03 -0.30 3.75
N ARG A 13 -5.23 0.99 4.06
CA ARG A 13 -4.22 1.80 4.75
C ARG A 13 -3.80 1.14 6.06
N TYR A 14 -4.75 0.67 6.87
CA TYR A 14 -4.43 -0.03 8.11
C TYR A 14 -3.65 -1.33 7.84
N GLN A 15 -4.07 -2.14 6.87
CA GLN A 15 -3.34 -3.36 6.47
C GLN A 15 -1.91 -3.06 5.96
N SER A 16 -1.66 -1.90 5.37
CA SER A 16 -0.32 -1.47 4.95
C SER A 16 0.63 -1.14 6.10
N TRP A 17 0.11 -0.81 7.28
CA TRP A 17 0.90 -0.46 8.48
C TRP A 17 1.02 -1.60 9.50
N TYR A 18 0.31 -2.71 9.28
CA TYR A 18 0.24 -3.87 10.18
C TYR A 18 0.72 -5.15 9.51
N ARG A 19 1.72 -5.03 8.64
CA ARG A 19 2.45 -6.14 8.06
C ARG A 19 3.51 -6.64 9.04
N GLY A 20 3.99 -7.86 8.83
CA GLY A 20 4.94 -8.49 9.76
C GLY A 20 6.35 -7.88 9.69
N CYS A 21 6.62 -6.97 8.75
CA CYS A 21 7.95 -6.49 8.40
C CYS A 21 8.02 -4.95 8.38
N LYS A 22 8.78 -4.38 9.31
CA LYS A 22 8.91 -2.94 9.54
C LYS A 22 9.32 -2.14 8.30
N GLU A 23 10.23 -2.65 7.48
CA GLU A 23 10.64 -1.97 6.25
C GLU A 23 9.48 -1.87 5.25
N THR A 24 8.77 -2.98 5.03
CA THR A 24 7.62 -3.06 4.14
C THR A 24 6.45 -2.22 4.68
N ASP A 25 6.22 -2.23 5.99
CA ASP A 25 5.23 -1.38 6.66
C ASP A 25 5.45 0.10 6.40
N ILE A 26 6.70 0.57 6.56
CA ILE A 26 7.02 1.99 6.36
C ILE A 26 6.80 2.37 4.89
N LEU A 27 7.23 1.51 3.97
CA LEU A 27 7.15 1.75 2.54
C LEU A 27 5.68 1.78 2.05
N PHE A 28 4.93 0.71 2.31
CA PHE A 28 3.51 0.61 1.95
C PHE A 28 2.66 1.60 2.74
N GLY A 29 2.94 1.79 4.02
CA GLY A 29 2.22 2.73 4.88
C GLY A 29 2.33 4.17 4.41
N LYS A 30 3.55 4.65 4.08
CA LYS A 30 3.77 5.99 3.51
C LYS A 30 3.15 6.12 2.12
N PHE A 31 3.29 5.10 1.28
CA PHE A 31 2.68 5.10 -0.06
C PHE A 31 1.15 5.18 0.02
N ALA A 32 0.53 4.32 0.82
CA ALA A 32 -0.91 4.33 1.06
C ALA A 32 -1.37 5.68 1.63
N ASP A 33 -0.62 6.29 2.55
CA ASP A 33 -1.00 7.60 3.07
C ASP A 33 -1.08 8.67 1.98
N ALA A 34 -0.09 8.69 1.08
CA ALA A 34 0.02 9.67 -0.01
C ALA A 34 -0.95 9.42 -1.18
N TRP A 35 -1.22 8.15 -1.51
CA TRP A 35 -1.92 7.79 -2.75
C TRP A 35 -3.32 7.21 -2.56
N ILE A 36 -3.64 6.58 -1.42
CA ILE A 36 -4.90 5.83 -1.27
C ILE A 36 -6.15 6.71 -1.36
N ASP A 37 -6.03 7.99 -1.04
CA ASP A 37 -7.13 8.97 -1.19
C ASP A 37 -7.42 9.29 -2.67
N ARG A 38 -6.40 9.15 -3.52
CA ARG A 38 -6.48 9.34 -4.96
C ARG A 38 -6.86 8.07 -5.72
N PHE A 39 -6.86 6.92 -5.03
CA PHE A 39 -7.16 5.65 -5.68
C PHE A 39 -8.64 5.46 -5.98
N ASP A 40 -8.92 5.11 -7.23
CA ASP A 40 -10.23 4.65 -7.67
C ASP A 40 -10.49 3.21 -7.24
N ALA A 41 -11.74 2.75 -7.39
CA ALA A 41 -12.15 1.40 -6.99
C ALA A 41 -11.26 0.28 -7.56
N ASP A 42 -10.88 0.41 -8.83
CA ASP A 42 -10.02 -0.54 -9.55
C ASP A 42 -8.58 -0.53 -9.01
N GLN A 43 -8.05 0.65 -8.68
CA GLN A 43 -6.73 0.79 -8.06
C GLN A 43 -6.71 0.26 -6.63
N LEU A 44 -7.81 0.41 -5.87
CA LEU A 44 -7.93 -0.18 -4.54
C LEU A 44 -7.92 -1.71 -4.60
N ASP A 45 -8.57 -2.30 -5.61
CA ASP A 45 -8.57 -3.74 -5.85
C ASP A 45 -7.16 -4.24 -6.21
N ALA A 46 -6.50 -3.55 -7.14
CA ALA A 46 -5.11 -3.81 -7.51
C ALA A 46 -4.13 -3.66 -6.34
N PHE A 47 -4.38 -2.70 -5.44
CA PHE A 47 -3.59 -2.53 -4.22
C PHE A 47 -3.88 -3.62 -3.19
N GLU A 48 -5.14 -4.04 -3.03
CA GLU A 48 -5.52 -5.14 -2.16
C GLU A 48 -4.84 -6.45 -2.61
N ALA A 49 -4.80 -6.73 -3.90
CA ALA A 49 -4.07 -7.86 -4.46
C ALA A 49 -2.55 -7.79 -4.15
N LEU A 50 -1.94 -6.62 -4.29
CA LEU A 50 -0.53 -6.42 -3.89
C LEU A 50 -0.31 -6.60 -2.39
N LEU A 51 -1.31 -6.25 -1.57
CA LEU A 51 -1.27 -6.48 -0.15
C LEU A 51 -1.43 -7.97 0.20
N ASP A 52 -2.10 -8.78 -0.62
CA ASP A 52 -2.19 -10.24 -0.36
C ASP A 52 -0.84 -10.95 -0.54
N GLU A 53 0.06 -10.37 -1.34
CA GLU A 53 1.40 -10.89 -1.57
C GLU A 53 2.30 -10.80 -0.31
N SER A 54 3.30 -11.68 -0.28
CA SER A 54 4.24 -11.82 0.84
C SER A 54 5.17 -10.61 0.97
N ASP A 55 5.40 -10.18 2.22
CA ASP A 55 6.27 -9.04 2.55
C ASP A 55 7.68 -9.15 1.95
N VAL A 56 8.21 -10.37 1.89
CA VAL A 56 9.55 -10.66 1.36
C VAL A 56 9.60 -10.40 -0.15
N ASP A 57 8.63 -10.93 -0.88
CA ASP A 57 8.53 -10.81 -2.33
C ASP A 57 8.33 -9.34 -2.73
N LEU A 58 7.40 -8.65 -2.06
CA LEU A 58 7.17 -7.22 -2.27
C LEU A 58 8.43 -6.40 -2.04
N TYR A 59 9.13 -6.65 -0.93
CA TYR A 59 10.40 -5.97 -0.64
C TYR A 59 11.47 -6.27 -1.69
N ASN A 60 11.57 -7.52 -2.14
CA ASN A 60 12.53 -7.92 -3.16
C ASN A 60 12.26 -7.26 -4.50
N TRP A 61 11.00 -7.16 -4.95
CA TRP A 61 10.64 -6.46 -6.18
C TRP A 61 10.89 -4.95 -6.09
N LEU A 62 10.49 -4.32 -4.99
CA LEU A 62 10.66 -2.88 -4.78
C LEU A 62 12.13 -2.49 -4.61
N SER A 63 12.94 -3.36 -4.00
CA SER A 63 14.40 -3.18 -3.91
C SER A 63 15.14 -3.58 -5.20
N GLY A 64 14.44 -4.11 -6.20
CA GLY A 64 15.06 -4.64 -7.43
C GLY A 64 15.96 -5.87 -7.22
N ARG A 65 15.78 -6.60 -6.10
CA ARG A 65 16.45 -7.88 -5.85
C ARG A 65 15.90 -8.99 -6.72
N GLU A 66 14.60 -8.94 -7.02
CA GLU A 66 13.92 -9.91 -7.87
C GLU A 66 13.22 -9.21 -9.04
N PRO A 67 13.10 -9.89 -10.20
CA PRO A 67 12.33 -9.38 -11.31
C PRO A 67 10.85 -9.37 -10.96
N LEU A 68 10.18 -8.26 -11.27
CA LEU A 68 8.74 -8.15 -11.09
C LEU A 68 8.03 -9.12 -12.06
N PRO A 69 7.11 -9.98 -11.58
CA PRO A 69 6.35 -10.84 -12.46
C PRO A 69 5.50 -10.01 -13.43
N GLU A 70 5.32 -10.52 -14.65
CA GLU A 70 4.62 -9.84 -15.75
C GLU A 70 3.17 -9.46 -15.41
N ASP A 71 2.51 -10.24 -14.56
CA ASP A 71 1.16 -9.95 -14.06
C ASP A 71 1.12 -8.68 -13.19
N LEU A 72 2.09 -8.51 -12.29
CA LEU A 72 2.24 -7.30 -11.48
C LEU A 72 2.91 -6.16 -12.24
N ALA A 73 3.66 -6.48 -13.30
CA ALA A 73 4.31 -5.48 -14.14
C ALA A 73 3.32 -4.64 -14.92
N ASP A 74 2.11 -5.14 -15.20
CA ASP A 74 1.07 -4.31 -15.78
C ASP A 74 0.24 -3.54 -14.75
N ASN A 75 0.27 -3.97 -13.48
CA ASN A 75 -0.50 -3.37 -12.39
C ASN A 75 -0.12 -1.87 -12.21
N PRO A 76 -1.11 -0.95 -12.31
CA PRO A 76 -0.86 0.49 -12.23
C PRO A 76 -0.34 0.92 -10.86
N VAL A 77 -0.78 0.26 -9.79
CA VAL A 77 -0.35 0.56 -8.42
C VAL A 77 1.10 0.16 -8.20
N MET A 78 1.52 -0.98 -8.75
CA MET A 78 2.92 -1.42 -8.65
C MET A 78 3.86 -0.44 -9.37
N LYS A 79 3.47 0.03 -10.56
CA LYS A 79 4.21 1.08 -11.30
C LYS A 79 4.31 2.38 -10.51
N MET A 80 3.25 2.79 -9.81
CA MET A 80 3.27 3.98 -8.95
C MET A 80 4.19 3.78 -7.75
N MET A 81 4.16 2.59 -7.16
CA MET A 81 4.96 2.25 -5.99
C MET A 81 6.47 2.22 -6.30
N MET A 82 6.86 1.68 -7.46
CA MET A 82 8.25 1.71 -7.94
C MET A 82 8.76 3.13 -8.20
N GLN A 83 7.87 4.07 -8.54
CA GLN A 83 8.21 5.48 -8.76
C GLN A 83 8.14 6.31 -7.47
N PHE A 84 7.65 5.74 -6.38
CA PHE A 84 7.45 6.45 -5.12
C PHE A 84 8.74 6.48 -4.30
N ASP A 85 9.21 7.69 -4.02
CA ASP A 85 10.37 7.87 -3.15
C ASP A 85 9.96 7.98 -1.69
N VAL A 86 10.18 6.90 -0.94
CA VAL A 86 9.83 6.81 0.49
C VAL A 86 10.62 7.80 1.37
N ALA A 87 11.81 8.22 0.93
CA ALA A 87 12.66 9.13 1.70
C ALA A 87 12.14 10.58 1.64
N THR A 88 11.46 10.96 0.55
CA THR A 88 10.79 12.26 0.42
C THR A 88 9.41 12.30 1.10
N ALA A 89 8.81 11.15 1.38
CA ALA A 89 7.49 11.07 1.96
C ALA A 89 7.48 11.47 3.45
N PRO A 90 6.53 12.32 3.89
CA PRO A 90 6.47 12.77 5.28
C PRO A 90 6.38 11.58 6.24
N ASP A 91 7.07 11.68 7.38
CA ASP A 91 6.91 10.72 8.46
C ASP A 91 5.53 10.91 9.08
N ARG A 92 4.68 9.89 8.94
CA ARG A 92 3.38 9.89 9.59
C ARG A 92 3.64 9.65 11.08
N GLY A 93 3.67 10.72 11.86
CA GLY A 93 3.50 10.63 13.31
C GLY A 93 2.20 9.87 13.57
N LEU A 94 2.32 8.64 14.08
CA LEU A 94 1.24 7.67 14.29
C LEU A 94 -0.03 8.38 14.77
N ALA A 95 -0.96 8.66 13.84
CA ALA A 95 -2.26 9.21 14.20
C ALA A 95 -3.02 8.09 14.91
N GLU A 96 -3.01 8.14 16.24
CA GLU A 96 -3.86 7.36 17.12
C GLU A 96 -5.32 7.66 16.75
N GLY A 97 -5.91 6.76 15.98
CA GLY A 97 -7.18 7.00 15.30
C GLY A 97 -7.96 5.70 15.18
N GLY A 98 -8.50 5.29 16.33
CA GLY A 98 -9.21 4.04 16.57
C GLY A 98 -10.12 3.54 15.44
N LEU A 99 -10.10 2.23 15.27
CA LEU A 99 -11.19 1.47 14.69
C LEU A 99 -12.07 1.00 15.85
N GLY A 100 -13.04 1.84 16.21
CA GLY A 100 -14.25 1.40 16.89
C GLY A 100 -15.32 1.10 15.84
N GLY A 101 -15.95 -0.06 15.95
CA GLY A 101 -17.05 -0.54 15.11
C GLY A 101 -16.59 -1.65 14.15
N ALA A 102 -17.02 -2.91 14.26
CA ALA A 102 -18.17 -3.50 14.96
C ALA A 102 -17.81 -4.87 15.57
#